data_AF-A0A4V2PQ09-F1
#
_entry.id   AF-A0A4V2PQ09-F1
#
_cell.length_a   1.000
_cell.length_b   1.000
_cell.length_c   1.000
_cell.angle_alpha   90.00
_cell.angle_beta   90.00
_cell.angle_gamma   90.00
#
_symmetry.space_group_name_H-M   'P 1'
#
loop_
_entity.id
_entity.type
_entity.pdbx_description
1 polymer ?
#
loop_
_entity_poly.entity_id
_entity_poly.type
_entity_poly.pdbx_seq_one_letter_code
_entity_poly.pdbx_strand_id
1 'polypeptide(L)'
;MDNLIEGIKKTKWTNILIFYTVACVLTFLFRQIPNLLNKISVELLDFNITFNYNHGLALLITSIAAYKIFRIKREMTLLGNKPVKAIIFLSVVLIGYAALGFNNEYGINSHLWALIFCILTLIYDLLEESFWRGLLNDSLNLIPFWLRGIITGILWALWHLLIFDNFDQFGGLFVFILFSIILSIIMAYTADKTKSVLVAASIHTLLCRTNYVTLICAVIWVLIIIMWNKSLTSDKKIKKVA
;
A
#
# COMPACT_ATOMS: atom_id res chain seq x y z
N MET A 1 9.04 18.96 21.99
CA MET A 1 8.73 19.86 20.87
C MET A 1 9.94 20.05 19.97
N ASP A 2 11.12 20.26 20.55
CA ASP A 2 12.35 20.61 19.83
C ASP A 2 12.80 19.55 18.81
N ASN A 3 12.78 18.26 19.17
CA ASN A 3 13.12 17.17 18.25
C ASN A 3 12.18 17.08 17.03
N LEU A 4 10.90 17.45 17.20
CA LEU A 4 9.93 17.47 16.09
C LEU A 4 10.21 18.62 15.14
N ILE A 5 10.42 19.82 15.69
CA ILE A 5 10.74 21.03 14.91
C ILE A 5 12.06 20.83 14.16
N GLU A 6 13.06 20.24 14.81
CA GLU A 6 14.34 19.92 14.19
C GLU A 6 14.19 18.91 13.04
N GLY A 7 13.40 17.84 13.25
CA GLY A 7 13.09 16.87 12.19
C GLY A 7 12.40 17.50 10.98
N ILE A 8 11.43 18.38 11.21
CA ILE A 8 10.77 19.15 10.15
C ILE A 8 11.78 20.03 9.40
N LYS A 9 12.65 20.76 10.10
CA LYS A 9 13.65 21.65 9.48
C LYS A 9 14.69 20.89 8.65
N LYS A 10 15.10 19.69 9.09
CA LYS A 10 16.10 18.86 8.40
C LYS A 10 15.52 18.07 7.22
N THR A 11 14.19 17.95 7.14
CA THR A 11 13.52 17.26 6.04
C THR A 11 13.72 18.02 4.73
N LYS A 12 14.09 17.32 3.66
CA LYS A 12 14.34 17.91 2.34
C LYS A 12 13.03 18.12 1.57
N TRP A 13 12.22 19.08 2.01
CA TRP A 13 10.90 19.38 1.44
C TRP A 13 10.91 19.64 -0.07
N THR A 14 11.96 20.28 -0.58
CA THR A 14 12.11 20.54 -2.02
C THR A 14 12.13 19.24 -2.83
N ASN A 15 12.81 18.19 -2.34
CA ASN A 15 12.84 16.90 -3.02
C ASN A 15 11.45 16.28 -3.07
N ILE A 16 10.73 16.36 -1.94
CA ILE A 16 9.36 15.84 -1.80
C ILE A 16 8.43 16.53 -2.79
N LEU A 17 8.48 17.86 -2.86
CA LEU A 17 7.67 18.63 -3.80
C LEU A 17 7.98 18.23 -5.25
N ILE A 18 9.25 18.07 -5.62
CA ILE A 18 9.65 17.69 -6.98
C ILE A 18 9.12 16.31 -7.34
N PHE A 19 9.43 15.26 -6.56
CA PHE A 19 8.99 13.91 -6.93
C PHE A 19 7.48 13.73 -6.83
N TYR A 20 6.79 14.46 -5.94
CA TYR A 20 5.34 14.45 -5.88
C TYR A 20 4.71 15.11 -7.11
N THR A 21 5.27 16.22 -7.58
CA THR A 21 4.84 16.87 -8.83
C THR A 21 5.05 15.94 -10.03
N VAL A 22 6.23 15.29 -10.11
CA VAL A 22 6.52 14.30 -11.16
C VAL A 22 5.53 13.12 -11.10
N ALA A 23 5.23 12.61 -9.90
CA ALA A 23 4.24 11.55 -9.71
C ALA A 23 2.86 11.95 -10.25
N CYS A 24 2.41 13.17 -9.95
CA CYS A 24 1.13 13.69 -10.44
C CYS A 24 1.12 13.85 -11.97
N VAL A 25 2.17 14.43 -12.55
CA VAL A 25 2.30 14.61 -14.00
C VAL A 25 2.32 13.26 -14.72
N LEU A 26 3.14 12.31 -14.26
CA LEU A 26 3.20 10.98 -14.87
C LEU A 26 1.88 10.23 -14.70
N THR A 27 1.21 10.37 -13.56
CA THR A 27 -0.13 9.80 -13.35
C THR A 27 -1.12 10.33 -14.38
N PHE A 28 -1.17 11.65 -14.57
CA PHE A 28 -2.04 12.27 -15.56
C PHE A 28 -1.75 11.75 -16.96
N LEU A 29 -0.48 11.67 -17.36
CA LEU A 29 -0.07 11.18 -18.68
C LEU A 29 -0.39 9.70 -18.88
N PHE A 30 -0.11 8.85 -17.89
CA PHE A 30 -0.35 7.40 -17.97
C PHE A 30 -1.83 7.05 -18.02
N ARG A 31 -2.71 7.89 -17.46
CA ARG A 31 -4.17 7.73 -17.59
C ARG A 31 -4.67 7.98 -19.02
N GLN A 32 -3.95 8.77 -19.84
CA GLN A 32 -4.31 9.01 -21.25
C GLN A 32 -3.98 7.84 -22.16
N ILE A 33 -3.14 6.91 -21.70
CA ILE A 33 -2.73 5.73 -22.45
C ILE A 33 -3.76 4.62 -22.22
N PRO A 34 -4.08 3.77 -23.23
CA PRO A 34 -4.95 2.63 -23.05
C PRO A 34 -4.54 1.77 -21.85
N ASN A 35 -5.54 1.21 -21.16
CA ASN A 35 -5.31 0.32 -20.02
C ASN A 35 -4.51 -0.91 -20.48
N LEU A 36 -3.22 -0.94 -20.13
CA LEU A 36 -2.30 -1.98 -20.61
C LEU A 36 -2.67 -3.35 -20.04
N LEU A 37 -3.02 -3.38 -18.75
CA LEU A 37 -3.44 -4.60 -18.08
C LEU A 37 -4.72 -5.17 -18.68
N ASN A 38 -5.68 -4.31 -19.03
CA ASN A 38 -6.89 -4.76 -19.70
C ASN A 38 -6.61 -5.40 -21.06
N LYS A 39 -5.73 -4.80 -21.88
CA LYS A 39 -5.35 -5.40 -23.17
C LYS A 39 -4.77 -6.80 -23.00
N ILE A 40 -3.83 -6.95 -22.07
CA ILE A 40 -3.19 -8.24 -21.76
C ILE A 40 -4.24 -9.23 -21.24
N SER A 41 -5.13 -8.79 -20.36
CA SER A 41 -6.19 -9.63 -19.77
C SER A 41 -7.16 -10.16 -20.81
N VAL A 42 -7.64 -9.29 -21.71
CA VAL A 42 -8.55 -9.69 -22.79
C VAL A 42 -7.85 -10.66 -23.76
N GLU A 43 -6.59 -10.42 -24.11
CA GLU A 43 -5.85 -11.25 -25.06
C GLU A 43 -5.46 -12.63 -24.51
N LEU A 44 -5.11 -12.71 -23.22
CA LEU A 44 -4.61 -13.95 -22.62
C LEU A 44 -5.64 -14.72 -21.80
N LEU A 45 -6.62 -14.04 -21.20
CA LEU A 45 -7.49 -14.59 -20.16
C LEU A 45 -9.00 -14.41 -20.42
N ASP A 46 -9.37 -13.72 -21.50
CA ASP A 46 -10.77 -13.51 -21.95
C ASP A 46 -11.69 -12.87 -20.90
N PHE A 47 -11.15 -11.99 -20.05
CA PHE A 47 -11.95 -11.15 -19.16
C PHE A 47 -11.46 -9.70 -19.12
N ASN A 48 -12.39 -8.78 -18.88
CA ASN A 48 -12.16 -7.34 -18.92
C ASN A 48 -11.81 -6.79 -17.53
N ILE A 49 -10.73 -6.02 -17.47
CA ILE A 49 -10.32 -5.26 -16.29
C ILE A 49 -10.57 -3.78 -16.56
N THR A 50 -11.65 -3.26 -15.97
CA THR A 50 -12.10 -1.89 -16.22
C THR A 50 -11.27 -0.83 -15.49
N PHE A 51 -10.74 -1.15 -14.30
CA PHE A 51 -9.90 -0.23 -13.54
C PHE A 51 -8.55 -0.03 -14.25
N ASN A 52 -8.08 1.21 -14.40
CA ASN A 52 -6.85 1.53 -15.12
C ASN A 52 -5.63 1.45 -14.20
N TYR A 53 -4.80 0.41 -14.33
CA TYR A 53 -3.65 0.19 -13.44
C TYR A 53 -2.42 1.05 -13.78
N ASN A 54 -2.45 1.79 -14.90
CA ASN A 54 -1.28 2.51 -15.43
C ASN A 54 -0.75 3.57 -14.45
N HIS A 55 -1.62 4.20 -13.65
CA HIS A 55 -1.18 5.21 -12.69
C HIS A 55 -0.39 4.62 -11.51
N GLY A 56 -0.60 3.35 -11.14
CA GLY A 56 0.29 2.64 -10.23
C GLY A 56 1.71 2.54 -10.80
N LEU A 57 1.85 2.21 -12.09
CA LEU A 57 3.17 2.17 -12.76
C LEU A 57 3.85 3.53 -12.75
N ALA A 58 3.10 4.62 -12.95
CA ALA A 58 3.63 5.98 -12.85
C ALA A 58 4.25 6.26 -11.47
N LEU A 59 3.57 5.85 -10.39
CA LEU A 59 4.07 5.96 -9.02
C LEU A 59 5.33 5.11 -8.80
N LEU A 60 5.35 3.87 -9.27
CA LEU A 60 6.53 2.99 -9.14
C LEU A 60 7.74 3.57 -9.87
N ILE A 61 7.58 4.01 -11.12
CA ILE A 61 8.66 4.61 -11.94
C ILE A 61 9.20 5.85 -11.23
N THR A 62 8.31 6.71 -10.72
CA THR A 62 8.70 7.89 -9.95
C THR A 62 9.49 7.51 -8.71
N SER A 63 9.03 6.48 -7.97
CA SER A 63 9.71 5.96 -6.79
C SER A 63 11.14 5.51 -7.10
N ILE A 64 11.31 4.64 -8.10
CA ILE A 64 12.62 4.12 -8.50
C ILE A 64 13.55 5.25 -8.95
N ALA A 65 13.06 6.16 -9.79
CA ALA A 65 13.83 7.30 -10.28
C ALA A 65 14.26 8.23 -9.14
N ALA A 66 13.35 8.55 -8.21
CA ALA A 66 13.63 9.45 -7.10
C ALA A 66 14.66 8.88 -6.11
N TYR A 67 14.60 7.58 -5.79
CA TYR A 67 15.63 6.93 -4.98
C TYR A 67 17.02 7.10 -5.59
N LYS A 68 17.14 6.94 -6.92
CA LYS A 68 18.41 7.05 -7.64
C LYS A 68 18.90 8.49 -7.77
N ILE A 69 18.03 9.41 -8.18
CA ILE A 69 18.37 10.82 -8.46
C ILE A 69 18.69 11.57 -7.16
N PHE A 70 17.84 11.44 -6.15
CA PHE A 70 17.98 12.19 -4.89
C PHE A 70 18.81 11.44 -3.83
N ARG A 71 19.29 10.23 -4.14
CA ARG A 71 20.09 9.37 -3.25
C ARG A 71 19.44 9.21 -1.87
N ILE A 72 18.13 8.99 -1.86
CA ILE A 72 17.36 8.81 -0.63
C ILE A 72 17.77 7.47 0.00
N LYS A 73 18.06 7.49 1.30
CA LYS A 73 18.41 6.27 2.04
C LYS A 73 17.16 5.40 2.14
N ARG A 74 17.24 4.19 1.62
CA ARG A 74 16.14 3.22 1.66
C ARG A 74 16.13 2.50 3.02
N GLU A 75 15.07 2.67 3.80
CA GLU A 75 14.79 1.85 4.99
C GLU A 75 13.68 0.84 4.71
N MET A 76 12.73 1.21 3.85
CA MET A 76 11.62 0.33 3.48
C MET A 76 12.05 -0.67 2.43
N THR A 77 11.72 -1.94 2.65
CA THR A 77 11.93 -3.00 1.66
C THR A 77 10.61 -3.69 1.35
N LEU A 78 10.58 -4.55 0.34
CA LEU A 78 9.37 -5.28 -0.02
C LEU A 78 8.85 -6.11 1.18
N LEU A 79 9.70 -6.96 1.73
CA LEU A 79 9.34 -7.91 2.80
C LEU A 79 9.61 -7.39 4.22
N GLY A 80 10.33 -6.28 4.35
CA GLY A 80 10.66 -5.65 5.61
C GLY A 80 11.60 -6.44 6.51
N ASN A 81 11.49 -6.20 7.82
CA ASN A 81 12.40 -6.75 8.83
C ASN A 81 12.08 -8.21 9.23
N LYS A 82 10.89 -8.72 8.91
CA LYS A 82 10.45 -10.10 9.19
C LYS A 82 9.68 -10.70 8.00
N PRO A 83 10.39 -11.18 6.96
CA PRO A 83 9.79 -11.63 5.70
C PRO A 83 8.68 -12.66 5.84
N VAL A 84 8.87 -13.68 6.69
CA VAL A 84 7.86 -14.73 6.93
C VAL A 84 6.57 -14.13 7.48
N LYS A 85 6.65 -13.15 8.41
CA LYS A 85 5.46 -12.49 8.95
C LYS A 85 4.77 -11.60 7.91
N ALA A 86 5.52 -10.95 7.03
CA ALA A 86 4.96 -10.18 5.93
C ALA A 86 4.18 -11.08 4.96
N ILE A 87 4.71 -12.26 4.63
CA ILE A 87 4.01 -13.24 3.79
C ILE A 87 2.75 -13.77 4.49
N ILE A 88 2.83 -14.13 5.78
CA ILE A 88 1.65 -14.56 6.55
C ILE A 88 0.59 -13.44 6.57
N PHE A 89 1.02 -12.19 6.78
CA PHE A 89 0.13 -11.04 6.79
C PHE A 89 -0.61 -10.91 5.45
N LEU A 90 0.09 -11.03 4.33
CA LEU A 90 -0.52 -11.09 3.00
C LEU A 90 -1.50 -12.26 2.85
N SER A 91 -1.09 -13.47 3.25
CA SER A 91 -1.91 -14.68 3.05
C SER A 91 -3.28 -14.57 3.73
N VAL A 92 -3.40 -13.83 4.82
CA VAL A 92 -4.68 -13.61 5.52
C VAL A 92 -5.72 -12.99 4.59
N VAL A 93 -5.39 -11.94 3.83
CA VAL A 93 -6.37 -11.29 2.93
C VAL A 93 -6.67 -12.16 1.71
N LEU A 94 -5.66 -12.82 1.14
CA LEU A 94 -5.85 -13.69 -0.02
C LEU A 94 -6.73 -14.90 0.32
N ILE A 95 -6.44 -15.59 1.42
CA ILE A 95 -7.22 -16.75 1.86
C ILE A 95 -8.60 -16.31 2.33
N GLY A 96 -8.70 -15.21 3.07
CA GLY A 96 -9.97 -14.70 3.58
C GLY A 96 -10.98 -14.43 2.46
N TYR A 97 -10.58 -13.68 1.43
CA TYR A 97 -11.49 -13.39 0.31
C TYR A 97 -11.66 -14.57 -0.65
N ALA A 98 -10.63 -15.40 -0.86
CA ALA A 98 -10.80 -16.64 -1.63
C ALA A 98 -11.84 -17.57 -0.97
N ALA A 99 -11.83 -17.70 0.36
CA ALA A 99 -12.81 -18.49 1.09
C ALA A 99 -14.23 -17.92 0.97
N LEU A 100 -14.39 -16.59 0.90
CA LEU A 100 -15.68 -15.94 0.67
C LEU A 100 -16.21 -16.16 -0.74
N GLY A 101 -15.34 -16.00 -1.74
CA GLY A 101 -15.69 -15.99 -3.15
C GLY A 101 -16.37 -14.70 -3.62
N PHE A 102 -16.13 -14.34 -4.87
CA PHE A 102 -16.74 -13.19 -5.56
C PHE A 102 -17.50 -13.68 -6.78
N ASN A 103 -18.76 -13.25 -6.91
CA ASN A 103 -19.53 -13.48 -8.12
C ASN A 103 -18.89 -12.74 -9.30
N ASN A 104 -18.98 -13.33 -10.48
CA ASN A 104 -18.48 -12.78 -11.73
C ASN A 104 -19.35 -13.21 -12.90
N GLU A 105 -19.29 -12.43 -13.97
CA GLU A 105 -20.05 -12.64 -15.21
C GLU A 105 -19.34 -13.60 -16.18
N TYR A 106 -18.10 -14.00 -15.86
CA TYR A 106 -17.23 -14.81 -16.73
C TYR A 106 -17.39 -16.32 -16.52
N GLY A 107 -18.30 -16.75 -15.64
CA GLY A 107 -18.49 -18.18 -15.31
C GLY A 107 -17.33 -18.82 -14.54
N ILE A 108 -16.36 -18.03 -14.07
CA ILE A 108 -15.23 -18.52 -13.28
C ILE A 108 -15.71 -18.89 -11.89
N ASN A 109 -15.16 -19.95 -11.29
CA ASN A 109 -15.46 -20.31 -9.90
C ASN A 109 -15.28 -19.09 -8.97
N SER A 110 -16.26 -18.81 -8.11
CA SER A 110 -16.29 -17.59 -7.30
C SER A 110 -15.08 -17.43 -6.37
N HIS A 111 -14.58 -18.53 -5.80
CA HIS A 111 -13.41 -18.54 -4.91
C HIS A 111 -12.12 -18.25 -5.68
N LEU A 112 -11.96 -18.86 -6.86
CA LEU A 112 -10.83 -18.58 -7.74
C LEU A 112 -10.86 -17.13 -8.25
N TRP A 113 -12.04 -16.63 -8.62
CA TRP A 113 -12.19 -15.25 -9.06
C TRP A 113 -11.82 -14.26 -7.96
N ALA A 114 -12.24 -14.51 -6.71
CA ALA A 114 -11.84 -13.69 -5.58
C ALA A 114 -10.31 -13.66 -5.39
N LEU A 115 -9.66 -14.82 -5.51
CA LEU A 115 -8.20 -14.89 -5.42
C LEU A 115 -7.53 -14.07 -6.54
N ILE A 116 -7.96 -14.23 -7.80
CA ILE A 116 -7.43 -13.48 -8.94
C ILE A 116 -7.61 -11.97 -8.70
N PHE A 117 -8.82 -11.55 -8.34
CA PHE A 117 -9.15 -10.15 -8.09
C PHE A 117 -8.27 -9.54 -6.98
N CYS A 118 -8.11 -10.26 -5.86
CA CYS A 118 -7.25 -9.80 -4.77
C CYS A 118 -5.77 -9.76 -5.15
N ILE A 119 -5.27 -10.70 -5.96
CA ILE A 119 -3.88 -10.66 -6.47
C ILE A 119 -3.68 -9.47 -7.40
N LEU A 120 -4.60 -9.19 -8.30
CA LEU A 120 -4.52 -8.03 -9.20
C LEU A 120 -4.53 -6.73 -8.39
N THR A 121 -5.44 -6.62 -7.42
CA THR A 121 -5.51 -5.47 -6.51
C THR A 121 -4.22 -5.32 -5.71
N LEU A 122 -3.67 -6.41 -5.18
CA LEU A 122 -2.39 -6.39 -4.46
C LEU A 122 -1.23 -5.91 -5.33
N ILE A 123 -1.16 -6.36 -6.58
CA ILE A 123 -0.11 -5.92 -7.51
C ILE A 123 -0.21 -4.41 -7.68
N TYR A 124 -1.41 -3.88 -7.91
CA TYR A 124 -1.63 -2.44 -8.01
C TYR A 124 -1.21 -1.70 -6.74
N ASP A 125 -1.66 -2.17 -5.58
CA ASP A 125 -1.34 -1.56 -4.30
C ASP A 125 0.17 -1.59 -4.03
N LEU A 126 0.89 -2.64 -4.44
CA LEU A 126 2.35 -2.66 -4.35
C LEU A 126 3.01 -1.56 -5.17
N LEU A 127 2.45 -1.22 -6.34
CA LEU A 127 2.96 -0.13 -7.18
C LEU A 127 2.74 1.23 -6.48
N GLU A 128 1.53 1.46 -5.96
CA GLU A 128 1.20 2.66 -5.18
C GLU A 128 2.06 2.80 -3.92
N GLU A 129 2.08 1.74 -3.11
CA GLU A 129 2.73 1.75 -1.80
C GLU A 129 4.25 1.83 -1.91
N SER A 130 4.84 1.44 -3.04
CA SER A 130 6.25 1.69 -3.33
C SER A 130 6.59 3.19 -3.36
N PHE A 131 5.64 4.05 -3.71
CA PHE A 131 5.78 5.50 -3.63
C PHE A 131 5.39 6.01 -2.24
N TRP A 132 4.18 5.70 -1.75
CA TRP A 132 3.65 6.28 -0.50
C TRP A 132 4.36 5.77 0.76
N ARG A 133 4.48 4.45 0.90
CA ARG A 133 5.04 3.79 2.09
C ARG A 133 6.48 3.36 1.90
N GLY A 134 6.96 3.37 0.66
CA GLY A 134 8.38 3.34 0.31
C GLY A 134 8.98 4.75 0.30
N LEU A 135 9.05 5.37 -0.89
CA LEU A 135 9.80 6.61 -1.14
C LEU A 135 9.44 7.75 -0.17
N LEU A 136 8.16 8.08 -0.06
CA LEU A 136 7.72 9.24 0.73
C LEU A 136 7.92 8.99 2.23
N ASN A 137 7.69 7.77 2.70
CA ASN A 137 7.95 7.38 4.08
C ASN A 137 9.44 7.49 4.45
N ASP A 138 10.33 7.03 3.58
CA ASP A 138 11.79 7.15 3.76
C ASP A 138 12.26 8.61 3.68
N SER A 139 11.65 9.41 2.80
CA SER A 139 11.96 10.85 2.67
C SER A 139 11.53 11.68 3.87
N LEU A 140 10.54 11.19 4.62
CA LEU A 140 10.00 11.82 5.82
C LEU A 140 10.46 11.11 7.12
N ASN A 141 11.47 10.25 7.08
CA ASN A 141 11.85 9.42 8.25
C ASN A 141 12.31 10.23 9.48
N LEU A 142 12.61 11.52 9.33
CA LEU A 142 12.98 12.43 10.43
C LEU A 142 11.78 12.95 11.23
N ILE A 143 10.55 12.72 10.79
CA ILE A 143 9.32 13.12 11.49
C ILE A 143 8.56 11.88 12.01
N PRO A 144 7.77 12.03 13.09
CA PRO A 144 7.06 10.89 13.67
C PRO A 144 6.00 10.33 12.71
N PHE A 145 5.70 9.03 12.86
CA PHE A 145 4.82 8.29 11.95
C PHE A 145 3.44 8.94 11.78
N TRP A 146 2.86 9.53 12.84
CA TRP A 146 1.53 10.13 12.77
C TRP A 146 1.53 11.36 11.87
N LEU A 147 2.56 12.19 11.94
CA LEU A 147 2.68 13.38 11.09
C LEU A 147 2.99 12.98 9.64
N ARG A 148 3.82 11.94 9.45
CA ARG A 148 3.97 11.31 8.13
C ARG A 148 2.65 10.83 7.57
N GLY A 149 1.86 10.13 8.37
CA GLY A 149 0.54 9.66 8.00
C GLY A 149 -0.39 10.78 7.57
N ILE A 150 -0.39 11.91 8.29
CA ILE A 150 -1.19 13.10 7.91
C ILE A 150 -0.72 13.66 6.58
N ILE A 151 0.58 13.92 6.42
CA ILE A 151 1.15 14.49 5.19
C ILE A 151 0.86 13.57 4.00
N THR A 152 1.22 12.29 4.13
CA THR A 152 0.99 11.28 3.08
C THR A 152 -0.50 11.14 2.77
N GLY A 153 -1.38 11.15 3.77
CA GLY A 153 -2.83 11.04 3.56
C GLY A 153 -3.42 12.23 2.79
N ILE A 154 -2.96 13.45 3.08
CA ILE A 154 -3.37 14.65 2.33
C ILE A 154 -2.87 14.55 0.88
N LEU A 155 -1.57 14.25 0.68
CA LEU A 155 -0.98 14.13 -0.65
C LEU A 155 -1.64 13.00 -1.46
N TRP A 156 -1.94 11.89 -0.82
CA TRP A 156 -2.63 10.75 -1.45
C TRP A 156 -4.07 11.09 -1.85
N ALA A 157 -4.79 11.83 -1.00
CA ALA A 157 -6.14 12.30 -1.33
C ALA A 157 -6.14 13.30 -2.50
N LEU A 158 -5.16 14.23 -2.53
CA LEU A 158 -5.01 15.18 -3.63
C LEU A 158 -4.63 14.50 -4.94
N TRP A 159 -3.77 13.48 -4.89
CA TRP A 159 -3.42 12.68 -6.05
C TRP A 159 -4.63 11.95 -6.66
N HIS A 160 -5.56 11.48 -5.82
CA HIS A 160 -6.81 10.86 -6.27
C HIS A 160 -7.78 11.79 -7.04
N LEU A 161 -7.64 13.11 -6.90
CA LEU A 161 -8.36 14.06 -7.77
C LEU A 161 -8.00 13.87 -9.24
N LEU A 162 -6.83 13.28 -9.52
CA LEU A 162 -6.39 12.92 -10.87
C LEU A 162 -6.89 11.55 -11.31
N ILE A 163 -7.72 10.83 -10.53
CA ILE A 163 -8.08 9.43 -10.80
C ILE A 163 -9.58 9.23 -10.78
N PHE A 164 -10.25 9.75 -9.76
CA PHE A 164 -11.70 9.60 -9.61
C PHE A 164 -12.43 10.79 -10.21
N ASP A 165 -13.53 10.49 -10.92
CA ASP A 165 -14.39 11.52 -11.50
C ASP A 165 -15.32 12.14 -10.44
N ASN A 166 -15.66 11.39 -9.38
CA ASN A 166 -16.39 11.85 -8.21
C ASN A 166 -16.02 11.02 -6.96
N PHE A 167 -16.55 11.43 -5.80
CA PHE A 167 -16.25 10.84 -4.50
C PHE A 167 -17.51 10.37 -3.75
N ASP A 168 -18.63 10.20 -4.45
CA ASP A 168 -19.93 9.89 -3.84
C ASP A 168 -19.92 8.52 -3.15
N GLN A 169 -19.18 7.57 -3.72
CA GLN A 169 -18.92 6.24 -3.14
C GLN A 169 -18.24 6.28 -1.77
N PHE A 170 -17.59 7.40 -1.44
CA PHE A 170 -16.94 7.62 -0.15
C PHE A 170 -17.73 8.57 0.78
N GLY A 171 -18.92 9.03 0.36
CA GLY A 171 -19.68 10.05 1.08
C GLY A 171 -19.20 11.49 0.82
N GLY A 172 -18.49 11.71 -0.30
CA GLY A 172 -17.99 13.01 -0.74
C GLY A 172 -16.50 13.24 -0.45
N LEU A 173 -15.96 14.30 -1.06
CA LEU A 173 -14.52 14.59 -1.03
C LEU A 173 -13.97 14.77 0.39
N PHE A 174 -14.71 15.45 1.27
CA PHE A 174 -14.24 15.69 2.64
C PHE A 174 -14.10 14.40 3.45
N VAL A 175 -15.08 13.50 3.31
CA VAL A 175 -15.05 12.18 3.98
C VAL A 175 -13.90 11.35 3.42
N PHE A 176 -13.69 11.39 2.10
CA PHE A 176 -12.56 10.73 1.47
C PHE A 176 -11.21 11.25 1.98
N ILE A 177 -11.01 12.57 2.09
CA ILE A 177 -9.76 13.14 2.65
C ILE A 177 -9.53 12.67 4.09
N LEU A 178 -10.58 12.69 4.93
CA LEU A 178 -10.47 12.23 6.31
C LEU A 178 -10.12 10.73 6.37
N PHE A 179 -10.78 9.92 5.53
CA PHE A 179 -10.48 8.50 5.36
C PHE A 179 -9.01 8.28 4.96
N SER A 180 -8.53 9.01 3.95
CA SER A 180 -7.14 8.93 3.47
C SER A 180 -6.13 9.28 4.55
N ILE A 181 -6.41 10.28 5.39
CA ILE A 181 -5.55 10.65 6.53
C ILE A 181 -5.53 9.54 7.58
N ILE A 182 -6.69 9.06 8.02
CA ILE A 182 -6.79 8.03 9.08
C ILE A 182 -6.08 6.75 8.64
N LEU A 183 -6.42 6.27 7.44
CA LEU A 183 -5.79 5.08 6.88
C LEU A 183 -4.28 5.28 6.71
N SER A 184 -3.85 6.46 6.30
CA SER A 184 -2.43 6.74 6.13
C SER A 184 -1.63 6.77 7.43
N ILE A 185 -2.23 7.22 8.54
CA ILE A 185 -1.63 7.11 9.86
C ILE A 185 -1.45 5.65 10.27
N ILE A 186 -2.48 4.82 10.06
CA ILE A 186 -2.42 3.38 10.35
C ILE A 186 -1.30 2.72 9.53
N MET A 187 -1.28 2.98 8.22
CA MET A 187 -0.29 2.40 7.32
C MET A 187 1.12 2.91 7.59
N ALA A 188 1.30 4.18 7.95
CA ALA A 188 2.60 4.74 8.36
C ALA A 188 3.10 4.08 9.64
N TYR A 189 2.24 3.89 10.64
CA TYR A 189 2.58 3.13 11.85
C TYR A 189 3.02 1.70 11.53
N THR A 190 2.25 0.99 10.71
CA THR A 190 2.58 -0.40 10.34
C THR A 190 3.86 -0.47 9.52
N ALA A 191 4.04 0.43 8.55
CA ALA A 191 5.24 0.47 7.70
C ALA A 191 6.49 0.75 8.54
N ASP A 192 6.42 1.63 9.54
CA ASP A 192 7.55 1.86 10.45
C ASP A 192 7.91 0.63 11.28
N LYS A 193 6.89 -0.08 11.76
CA LYS A 193 7.09 -1.26 12.60
C LYS A 193 7.63 -2.46 11.80
N THR A 194 7.12 -2.65 10.59
CA THR A 194 7.45 -3.81 9.75
C THR A 194 8.58 -3.55 8.78
N LYS A 195 8.83 -2.29 8.43
CA LYS A 195 9.71 -1.84 7.34
C LYS A 195 9.34 -2.47 5.99
N SER A 196 8.08 -2.92 5.83
CA SER A 196 7.59 -3.68 4.68
C SER A 196 6.55 -2.91 3.87
N VAL A 197 6.84 -2.72 2.59
CA VAL A 197 5.87 -2.22 1.60
C VAL A 197 4.76 -3.25 1.35
N LEU A 198 5.08 -4.55 1.38
CA LEU A 198 4.08 -5.62 1.21
C LEU A 198 3.00 -5.61 2.30
N VAL A 199 3.38 -5.32 3.55
CA VAL A 199 2.40 -5.19 4.64
C VAL A 199 1.47 -3.99 4.40
N ALA A 200 2.01 -2.85 3.99
CA ALA A 200 1.19 -1.69 3.62
C ALA A 200 0.26 -2.00 2.44
N ALA A 201 0.77 -2.61 1.38
CA ALA A 201 -0.03 -2.99 0.21
C ALA A 201 -1.12 -3.99 0.58
N SER A 202 -0.84 -4.94 1.48
CA SER A 202 -1.86 -5.87 1.98
C SER A 202 -3.00 -5.11 2.68
N ILE A 203 -2.68 -4.12 3.53
CA ILE A 203 -3.68 -3.27 4.19
C ILE A 203 -4.53 -2.51 3.16
N HIS A 204 -3.89 -1.98 2.12
CA HIS A 204 -4.59 -1.31 1.03
C HIS A 204 -5.54 -2.28 0.30
N THR A 205 -5.07 -3.50 -0.02
CA THR A 205 -5.87 -4.52 -0.71
C THR A 205 -7.10 -4.93 0.08
N LEU A 206 -7.06 -4.82 1.41
CA LEU A 206 -8.23 -5.10 2.24
C LEU A 206 -9.45 -4.27 1.85
N LEU A 207 -9.22 -3.06 1.34
CA LEU A 207 -10.24 -2.09 0.93
C LEU A 207 -10.92 -2.44 -0.39
N CYS A 208 -10.47 -3.49 -1.07
CA CYS A 208 -11.07 -3.96 -2.32
C CYS A 208 -12.56 -4.35 -2.16
N ARG A 209 -12.97 -4.71 -0.94
CA ARG A 209 -14.36 -4.96 -0.51
C ARG A 209 -14.51 -4.52 0.94
N THR A 210 -15.72 -4.13 1.33
CA THR A 210 -16.06 -3.85 2.74
C THR A 210 -17.18 -4.78 3.18
N ASN A 211 -16.83 -5.82 3.92
CA ASN A 211 -17.75 -6.82 4.45
C ASN A 211 -17.20 -7.47 5.74
N TYR A 212 -17.83 -8.54 6.23
CA TYR A 212 -17.40 -9.21 7.47
C TYR A 212 -16.00 -9.85 7.36
N VAL A 213 -15.57 -10.29 6.18
CA VAL A 213 -14.20 -10.81 5.95
C VAL A 213 -13.17 -9.70 6.11
N THR A 214 -13.47 -8.50 5.62
CA THR A 214 -12.66 -7.30 5.85
C THR A 214 -12.36 -7.10 7.34
N LEU A 215 -13.40 -7.20 8.18
CA LEU A 215 -13.29 -7.05 9.62
C LEU A 215 -12.48 -8.18 10.27
N ILE A 216 -12.72 -9.45 9.88
CA ILE A 216 -11.96 -10.60 10.39
C ILE A 216 -10.48 -10.47 10.07
N CYS A 217 -10.14 -10.16 8.82
CA CYS A 217 -8.76 -9.93 8.39
C CYS A 217 -8.12 -8.78 9.17
N ALA A 218 -8.83 -7.66 9.36
CA ALA A 218 -8.33 -6.53 10.15
C ALA A 218 -8.01 -6.93 11.60
N VAL A 219 -8.87 -7.71 12.26
CA VAL A 219 -8.64 -8.21 13.63
C VAL A 219 -7.41 -9.11 13.68
N ILE A 220 -7.28 -10.06 12.75
CA ILE A 220 -6.10 -10.95 12.66
C ILE A 220 -4.82 -10.13 12.47
N TRP A 221 -4.86 -9.12 11.62
CA TRP A 221 -3.71 -8.24 11.40
C TRP A 221 -3.32 -7.41 12.60
N VAL A 222 -4.28 -6.88 13.36
CA VAL A 222 -3.99 -6.19 14.63
C VAL A 222 -3.21 -7.13 15.56
N LEU A 223 -3.63 -8.40 15.67
CA LEU A 223 -2.91 -9.40 16.48
C LEU A 223 -1.49 -9.65 15.95
N ILE A 224 -1.32 -9.84 14.63
CA ILE A 224 0.01 -10.04 14.02
C ILE A 224 0.92 -8.83 14.27
N ILE A 225 0.39 -7.62 14.15
CA ILE A 225 1.13 -6.36 14.36
C ILE A 225 1.51 -6.18 15.83
N ILE A 226 0.63 -6.49 16.78
CA ILE A 226 0.96 -6.49 18.22
C ILE A 226 2.08 -7.50 18.50
N MET A 227 1.99 -8.69 17.89
CA MET A 227 2.98 -9.76 18.04
C MET A 227 4.20 -9.62 17.12
N TRP A 228 4.35 -8.51 16.38
CA TRP A 228 5.37 -8.39 15.33
C TRP A 228 6.78 -8.67 15.84
N ASN A 229 7.15 -8.12 16.99
CA ASN A 229 8.49 -8.27 17.56
C ASN A 229 8.74 -9.61 18.23
N LYS A 230 7.71 -10.37 18.63
CA LYS A 230 7.88 -11.70 19.23
C LYS A 230 8.45 -12.68 18.18
N SER A 231 9.38 -13.54 18.58
CA SER A 231 9.85 -14.62 17.70
C SER A 231 8.73 -15.63 17.48
N LEU A 232 8.62 -16.18 16.26
CA LEU A 232 7.73 -17.32 15.97
C LEU A 232 8.39 -18.64 16.42
N THR A 233 9.72 -18.67 16.43
CA THR A 233 10.48 -19.76 17.02
C THR A 233 10.72 -19.42 18.49
N SER A 234 10.07 -20.17 19.39
CA SER A 234 10.59 -20.30 20.74
C SER A 234 11.97 -20.94 20.60
N ASP A 235 13.04 -20.16 20.76
CA ASP A 235 14.35 -20.72 21.07
C ASP A 235 14.21 -21.41 22.43
N LYS A 236 13.78 -22.67 22.42
CA LYS A 236 14.14 -23.60 23.47
C LYS A 236 15.66 -23.68 23.41
N LYS A 237 16.32 -22.84 24.21
CA LYS A 237 17.72 -23.03 24.57
C LYS A 237 17.83 -24.45 25.11
N ILE A 238 18.20 -25.40 24.25
CA ILE A 238 18.77 -26.66 24.69
C ILE A 238 20.10 -26.23 25.32
N LYS A 239 20.08 -26.02 26.64
CA LYS A 239 21.30 -26.05 27.45
C LYS A 239 21.87 -27.43 27.19
N LYS A 240 22.89 -27.53 26.32
CA LYS A 240 23.81 -28.65 26.35
C LYS A 240 24.42 -28.63 27.75
N VAL A 241 23.98 -29.54 28.59
CA VAL A 241 24.67 -29.89 29.83
C VAL A 241 25.99 -30.51 29.38
N ALA A 242 27.08 -29.92 29.86
CA ALA A 242 28.44 -30.38 29.68
C ALA A 242 28.66 -31.71 30.42
#